data_AF-A0A7X8VRV9-F1
#
_entry.id   AF-A0A7X8VRV9-F1
#
_cell.length_a   1.000
_cell.length_b   1.000
_cell.length_c   1.000
_cell.angle_alpha   90.00
_cell.angle_beta   90.00
_cell.angle_gamma   90.00
#
_symmetry.space_group_name_H-M   'P 1'
#
loop_
_entity.id
_entity.type
_entity.pdbx_description
1 polymer ?
#
loop_
_entity_poly.entity_id
_entity_poly.type
_entity_poly.pdbx_seq_one_letter_code
_entity_poly.pdbx_strand_id
1 'polypeptide(L)'
;MQDYEFERWFRLLRFANHYGFGSLWWLDEEYLKQSYPGYDQNSQRQGHPGLSLRKGELKRLDDVIPMLIGSSRKRGPAFEVSDVVNEQPTYFRALRPLQVLPKDFLAKEGGEPALQRNVRKPKLNPAEKEKLKKFIFRWSHQI
;
A
#
# COMPACT_ATOMS: atom_id res chain seq x y z
N MET A 1 -14.53 -8.55 -23.94
CA MET A 1 -14.65 -7.07 -23.83
C MET A 1 -13.99 -6.55 -22.55
N GLN A 2 -14.13 -7.22 -21.40
CA GLN A 2 -13.42 -6.91 -20.14
C GLN A 2 -11.88 -6.96 -20.24
N ASP A 3 -11.31 -7.91 -20.99
CA ASP A 3 -9.84 -8.10 -21.03
C ASP A 3 -9.08 -6.93 -21.67
N TYR A 4 -9.66 -6.28 -22.68
CA TYR A 4 -9.03 -5.15 -23.40
C TYR A 4 -8.98 -3.87 -22.53
N GLU A 5 -10.06 -3.56 -21.83
CA GLU A 5 -10.11 -2.47 -20.84
C GLU A 5 -9.08 -2.70 -19.73
N PHE A 6 -8.99 -3.93 -19.23
CA PHE A 6 -8.04 -4.31 -18.18
C PHE A 6 -6.58 -4.17 -18.60
N GLU A 7 -6.24 -4.59 -19.83
CA GLU A 7 -4.88 -4.44 -20.35
C GLU A 7 -4.50 -2.96 -20.57
N ARG A 8 -5.46 -2.14 -21.03
CA ARG A 8 -5.27 -0.69 -21.16
C ARG A 8 -5.00 -0.04 -19.80
N TRP A 9 -5.77 -0.42 -18.77
CA TRP A 9 -5.59 0.09 -17.41
C TRP A 9 -4.28 -0.38 -16.77
N PHE A 10 -3.87 -1.62 -17.01
CA PHE A 10 -2.55 -2.11 -16.60
C PHE A 10 -1.42 -1.31 -17.21
N ARG A 11 -1.52 -0.97 -18.51
CA ARG A 11 -0.57 -0.10 -19.19
C ARG A 11 -0.55 1.29 -18.56
N LEU A 12 -1.70 1.86 -18.19
CA LEU A 12 -1.78 3.15 -17.49
C LEU A 12 -1.16 3.12 -16.09
N LEU A 13 -1.44 2.08 -15.31
CA LEU A 13 -0.85 1.86 -13.99
C LEU A 13 0.67 1.77 -14.08
N ARG A 14 1.16 1.00 -15.05
CA ARG A 14 2.58 0.84 -15.36
C ARG A 14 3.21 2.15 -15.82
N PHE A 15 2.54 2.90 -16.69
CA PHE A 15 3.02 4.18 -17.22
C PHE A 15 3.10 5.26 -16.14
N ALA A 16 2.14 5.31 -15.22
CA ALA A 16 2.10 6.32 -14.16
C ALA A 16 3.07 6.01 -12.98
N ASN A 17 3.57 4.77 -12.87
CA ASN A 17 4.51 4.30 -11.84
C ASN A 17 4.13 4.69 -10.40
N HIS A 18 2.84 4.77 -10.11
CA HIS A 18 2.35 5.26 -8.81
C HIS A 18 2.49 4.26 -7.68
N TYR A 19 2.80 2.99 -7.99
CA TYR A 19 2.88 1.87 -7.03
C TYR A 19 4.31 1.58 -6.53
N GLY A 20 5.31 2.33 -6.98
CA GLY A 20 6.72 2.05 -6.68
C GLY A 20 7.11 2.23 -5.21
N PHE A 21 8.36 1.89 -4.89
CA PHE A 21 8.89 1.87 -3.52
C PHE A 21 8.72 3.20 -2.80
N GLY A 22 8.08 3.15 -1.64
CA GLY A 22 7.77 4.33 -0.83
C GLY A 22 6.58 5.13 -1.32
N SER A 23 5.77 4.63 -2.27
CA SER A 23 4.46 5.23 -2.55
C SER A 23 3.49 4.97 -1.41
N LEU A 24 2.66 5.97 -1.13
CA LEU A 24 1.68 5.97 -0.06
C LEU A 24 0.27 5.99 -0.63
N TRP A 25 -0.57 5.13 -0.07
CA TRP A 25 -1.93 4.86 -0.53
C TRP A 25 -2.89 4.91 0.66
N TRP A 26 -4.17 5.09 0.37
CA TRP A 26 -5.26 4.86 1.30
C TRP A 26 -5.91 3.53 0.89
N LEU A 27 -5.97 2.59 1.83
CA LEU A 27 -6.54 1.27 1.67
C LEU A 27 -7.93 1.30 2.29
N ASP A 28 -8.95 1.03 1.49
CA ASP A 28 -10.32 0.96 1.97
C ASP A 28 -10.50 -0.14 3.02
N GLU A 29 -11.37 0.11 4.00
CA GLU A 29 -11.62 -0.83 5.09
C GLU A 29 -12.16 -2.18 4.61
N GLU A 30 -13.11 -2.18 3.67
CA GLU A 30 -13.72 -3.40 3.14
C GLU A 30 -12.69 -4.21 2.35
N TYR A 31 -11.77 -3.53 1.66
CA TYR A 31 -10.65 -4.19 1.01
C TYR A 31 -9.74 -4.91 2.01
N LEU A 32 -9.44 -4.28 3.15
CA LEU A 32 -8.62 -4.89 4.21
C LEU A 32 -9.29 -6.10 4.84
N LYS A 33 -10.60 -6.01 5.12
CA LYS A 33 -11.39 -7.13 5.66
C LYS A 33 -11.34 -8.35 4.74
N GLN A 34 -11.39 -8.13 3.42
CA GLN A 34 -11.35 -9.19 2.41
C GLN A 34 -9.94 -9.75 2.18
N SER A 35 -8.92 -8.88 2.18
CA SER A 35 -7.60 -9.20 1.63
C SER A 35 -6.53 -9.49 2.69
N TYR A 36 -6.77 -9.14 3.96
CA TYR A 36 -5.80 -9.31 5.04
C TYR A 36 -6.25 -10.37 6.06
N PRO A 37 -5.67 -11.59 6.03
CA PRO A 37 -6.04 -12.65 6.97
C PRO A 37 -5.86 -12.24 8.44
N GLY A 38 -6.91 -12.44 9.25
CA GLY A 38 -6.91 -12.06 10.66
C GLY A 38 -7.15 -10.56 10.91
N TYR A 39 -7.61 -9.81 9.91
CA TYR A 39 -8.12 -8.46 10.10
C TYR A 39 -9.41 -8.46 10.92
N ASP A 40 -9.63 -7.41 11.70
CA ASP A 40 -10.82 -7.22 12.52
C ASP A 40 -12.05 -6.95 11.64
N GLN A 41 -12.92 -7.94 11.52
CA GLN A 41 -14.13 -7.87 10.70
C GLN A 41 -15.17 -6.90 11.25
N ASN A 42 -15.09 -6.53 12.54
CA ASN A 42 -16.03 -5.61 13.18
C ASN A 42 -15.57 -4.16 13.13
N SER A 43 -14.39 -3.89 12.57
CA SER A 43 -13.86 -2.53 12.46
C SER A 43 -14.76 -1.63 11.61
N GLN A 44 -15.04 -0.43 12.15
CA GLN A 44 -15.90 0.61 11.56
C GLN A 44 -15.07 1.78 11.00
N ARG A 45 -13.77 1.57 10.77
CA ARG A 45 -12.91 2.60 10.18
C ARG A 45 -13.23 2.77 8.70
N GLN A 46 -12.81 3.89 8.14
CA GLN A 46 -12.91 4.13 6.69
C GLN A 46 -11.76 3.51 5.91
N GLY A 47 -10.65 3.18 6.59
CA GLY A 47 -9.48 2.63 5.93
C GLY A 47 -8.19 2.95 6.66
N HIS A 48 -7.10 2.61 6.00
CA HIS A 48 -5.75 2.73 6.55
C HIS A 48 -4.74 3.22 5.52
N PRO A 49 -3.72 3.98 5.93
CA PRO A 49 -2.61 4.28 5.04
C PRO A 49 -1.83 3.01 4.71
N GLY A 50 -1.49 2.82 3.43
CA GLY A 50 -0.67 1.74 2.90
C GLY A 50 0.67 2.28 2.37
N LEU A 51 1.75 1.53 2.58
CA LEU A 51 3.09 1.89 2.12
C LEU A 51 3.69 0.80 1.23
N SER A 52 3.91 1.10 -0.04
CA SER A 52 4.45 0.13 -1.00
C SER A 52 5.94 -0.18 -0.78
N LEU A 53 6.26 -1.47 -0.84
CA LEU A 53 7.61 -2.01 -0.80
C LEU A 53 8.13 -2.48 -2.17
N ARG A 54 7.34 -2.30 -3.24
CA ARG A 54 7.69 -2.77 -4.60
C ARG A 54 8.86 -1.97 -5.19
N LYS A 55 9.98 -2.63 -5.51
CA LYS A 55 11.18 -1.97 -6.07
C LYS A 55 11.30 -2.03 -7.60
N GLY A 56 10.61 -2.97 -8.25
CA GLY A 56 10.68 -3.17 -9.70
C GLY A 56 9.35 -2.95 -10.40
N GLU A 57 9.39 -2.84 -11.73
CA GLU A 57 8.21 -2.68 -12.57
C GLU A 57 7.26 -3.88 -12.47
N LEU A 58 5.96 -3.62 -12.66
CA LEU A 58 4.98 -4.68 -12.92
C LEU A 58 5.16 -5.22 -14.34
N LYS A 59 5.36 -6.53 -14.45
CA LYS A 59 5.42 -7.26 -15.72
C LYS A 59 4.08 -7.89 -16.08
N ARG A 60 3.30 -8.26 -15.07
CA ARG A 60 2.03 -8.97 -15.21
C ARG A 60 0.95 -8.44 -14.28
N LEU A 61 -0.29 -8.84 -14.53
CA LEU A 61 -1.47 -8.49 -13.73
C LEU A 61 -1.53 -9.20 -12.38
N ASP A 62 -0.85 -10.34 -12.25
CA ASP A 62 -0.74 -11.14 -11.04
C ASP A 62 0.50 -10.79 -10.21
N ASP A 63 1.31 -9.83 -10.67
CA ASP A 63 2.47 -9.35 -9.93
C ASP A 63 2.04 -8.69 -8.61
N VAL A 64 2.55 -9.21 -7.50
CA VAL A 64 2.23 -8.71 -6.17
C VAL A 64 2.94 -7.39 -5.86
N ILE A 65 2.18 -6.42 -5.34
CA ILE A 65 2.67 -5.19 -4.74
C ILE A 65 2.58 -5.34 -3.22
N PRO A 66 3.68 -5.71 -2.54
CA PRO A 66 3.68 -5.82 -1.09
C PRO A 66 3.52 -4.43 -0.46
N MET A 67 2.53 -4.27 0.42
CA MET A 67 2.28 -3.04 1.15
C MET A 67 2.30 -3.25 2.66
N LEU A 68 2.88 -2.30 3.40
CA LEU A 68 2.73 -2.25 4.85
C LEU A 68 1.44 -1.48 5.20
N ILE A 69 0.71 -1.96 6.19
CA ILE A 69 -0.48 -1.26 6.71
C ILE A 69 -0.05 -0.35 7.86
N GLY A 70 -0.44 0.92 7.77
CA GLY A 70 -0.14 1.95 8.75
C GLY A 70 -1.21 2.04 9.85
N SER A 71 -0.79 2.53 11.00
CA SER A 71 -1.63 2.72 12.17
C SER A 71 -1.21 3.96 12.95
N SER A 72 -2.13 4.54 13.72
CA SER A 72 -1.86 5.68 14.60
C SER A 72 -1.11 5.30 15.89
N ARG A 73 -0.99 4.01 16.20
CA ARG A 73 -0.33 3.51 17.42
C ARG A 73 0.81 2.58 17.06
N LYS A 74 2.00 2.87 17.57
CA LYS A 74 3.15 1.99 17.46
C LYS A 74 2.87 0.65 18.15
N ARG A 75 2.97 -0.46 17.41
CA ARG A 75 2.84 -1.82 17.93
C ARG A 75 4.06 -2.64 17.56
N GLY A 76 4.95 -2.82 18.54
CA GLY A 76 6.25 -3.43 18.31
C GLY A 76 7.11 -2.61 17.35
N PRO A 77 8.06 -3.25 16.66
CA PRO A 77 8.91 -2.59 15.67
C PRO A 77 8.13 -2.14 14.45
N ALA A 78 8.18 -0.84 14.17
CA ALA A 78 7.46 -0.21 13.08
C ALA A 78 8.29 0.92 12.46
N PHE A 79 8.08 1.14 11.17
CA PHE A 79 8.61 2.28 10.44
C PHE A 79 7.69 3.47 10.65
N GLU A 80 8.24 4.58 11.12
CA GLU A 80 7.50 5.79 11.45
C GLU A 80 7.60 6.82 10.33
N VAL A 81 6.46 7.40 9.95
CA VAL A 81 6.36 8.45 8.95
C VAL A 81 5.36 9.49 9.43
N SER A 82 5.80 10.74 9.52
CA SER A 82 4.93 11.87 9.81
C SER A 82 4.18 12.32 8.56
N ASP A 83 3.08 13.04 8.78
CA ASP A 83 2.35 13.75 7.72
C ASP A 83 1.69 12.82 6.68
N VAL A 84 1.37 11.57 7.06
CA VAL A 84 0.70 10.63 6.15
C VAL A 84 -0.80 10.91 6.07
N VAL A 85 -1.48 10.92 7.21
CA VAL A 85 -2.93 11.18 7.31
C VAL A 85 -3.17 12.55 7.95
N ASN A 86 -2.46 12.82 9.04
CA ASN A 86 -2.46 14.08 9.75
C ASN A 86 -1.04 14.37 10.26
N GLU A 87 -0.90 15.39 11.11
CA GLU A 87 0.40 15.76 11.70
C GLU A 87 0.97 14.68 12.64
N GLN A 88 0.12 13.76 13.11
CA GLN A 88 0.57 12.66 13.97
C GLN A 88 1.35 11.61 13.17
N PRO A 89 2.36 10.98 13.80
CA PRO A 89 3.11 9.91 13.16
C PRO A 89 2.22 8.71 12.82
N THR A 90 2.44 8.15 11.63
CA THR A 90 1.89 6.88 11.18
C THR A 90 2.96 5.80 11.27
N TYR A 91 2.59 4.66 11.86
CA TYR A 91 3.48 3.54 12.10
C TYR A 91 3.13 2.36 11.19
N PHE A 92 4.07 1.97 10.33
CA PHE A 92 3.96 0.86 9.39
C PHE A 92 4.71 -0.37 9.92
N ARG A 93 4.01 -1.47 10.17
CA ARG A 93 4.62 -2.70 10.70
C ARG A 93 5.18 -3.54 9.55
N ALA A 94 6.39 -4.09 9.72
CA ALA A 94 7.03 -4.93 8.69
C ALA A 94 6.42 -6.34 8.59
N LEU A 95 5.75 -6.81 9.65
CA LEU A 95 5.27 -8.17 9.74
C LEU A 95 4.05 -8.38 8.84
N ARG A 96 4.17 -9.35 7.92
CA ARG A 96 3.13 -9.78 6.97
C ARG A 96 2.61 -8.62 6.10
N PRO A 97 3.38 -8.17 5.11
CA PRO A 97 2.88 -7.20 4.14
C PRO A 97 1.59 -7.68 3.48
N LEU A 98 0.64 -6.77 3.31
CA LEU A 98 -0.55 -6.99 2.49
C LEU A 98 -0.12 -7.21 1.04
N GLN A 99 -0.65 -8.24 0.41
CA GLN A 99 -0.40 -8.53 -1.00
C GLN A 99 -1.46 -7.85 -1.85
N VAL A 100 -1.10 -6.74 -2.49
CA VAL A 100 -1.99 -5.99 -3.37
C VAL A 100 -1.73 -6.37 -4.81
N LEU A 101 -2.78 -6.49 -5.62
CA LEU A 101 -2.67 -6.76 -7.06
C LEU A 101 -2.96 -5.50 -7.89
N PRO A 102 -2.41 -5.38 -9.10
CA PRO A 102 -2.70 -4.28 -10.03
C PRO A 102 -4.19 -3.99 -10.23
N LYS A 103 -5.03 -5.03 -10.23
CA LYS A 103 -6.49 -4.91 -10.38
C LYS A 103 -7.16 -4.17 -9.22
N ASP A 104 -6.56 -4.18 -8.03
CA ASP A 104 -7.16 -3.60 -6.81
C ASP A 104 -7.09 -2.05 -6.83
N PHE A 105 -6.23 -1.50 -7.67
CA PHE A 105 -6.13 -0.05 -7.94
C PHE A 105 -7.22 0.45 -8.88
N LEU A 106 -8.00 -0.45 -9.49
CA LEU A 106 -9.01 -0.11 -10.47
C LEU A 106 -10.38 -0.03 -9.79
N ALA A 107 -11.17 0.94 -10.21
CA ALA A 107 -12.57 1.03 -9.86
C ALA A 107 -13.31 -0.22 -10.39
N LYS A 108 -14.15 -0.84 -9.55
CA LYS A 108 -15.10 -1.86 -10.01
C LYS A 108 -16.34 -1.12 -10.50
N GLU A 109 -16.79 -1.41 -11.73
CA GLU A 109 -18.05 -0.97 -12.38
C GLU A 109 -18.83 0.15 -11.66
N GLY A 110 -18.36 1.40 -11.78
CA GLY A 110 -19.05 2.60 -11.27
C GLY A 110 -18.79 2.98 -9.81
N GLY A 111 -18.01 2.20 -9.07
CA GLY A 111 -17.58 2.50 -7.70
C GLY A 111 -16.20 3.16 -7.61
N GLU A 112 -15.80 3.52 -6.39
CA GLU A 112 -14.43 4.00 -6.13
C GLU A 112 -13.43 2.83 -6.10
N PRO A 113 -12.15 3.06 -6.48
CA PRO A 113 -11.12 2.05 -6.34
C PRO A 113 -10.85 1.72 -4.87
N ALA A 114 -10.59 0.45 -4.58
CA ALA A 114 -10.26 -0.05 -3.24
C ALA A 114 -8.96 0.55 -2.68
N LEU A 115 -8.06 0.99 -3.58
CA LEU A 115 -6.86 1.73 -3.24
C LEU A 115 -6.91 3.11 -3.87
N GLN A 116 -6.80 4.13 -3.02
CA GLN A 116 -6.75 5.52 -3.44
C GLN A 116 -5.37 6.11 -3.16
N ARG A 117 -4.93 7.05 -3.99
CA ARG A 117 -3.64 7.70 -3.74
C ARG A 117 -3.75 8.52 -2.45
N ASN A 118 -2.76 8.41 -1.56
CA ASN A 118 -2.78 9.19 -0.33
C ASN A 118 -2.63 10.69 -0.65
N VAL A 119 -3.68 11.47 -0.40
CA VAL A 119 -3.81 12.87 -0.87
C VAL A 119 -2.77 13.77 -0.21
N ARG A 120 -2.63 13.68 1.12
CA ARG A 120 -1.75 14.54 1.90
C ARG A 120 -0.27 14.31 1.59
N LYS A 121 0.13 13.04 1.56
CA LYS A 121 1.50 12.64 1.28
C LYS A 121 1.52 11.42 0.36
N PRO A 122 1.64 11.62 -0.96
CA PRO A 122 1.52 10.52 -1.92
C PRO A 122 2.77 9.63 -2.00
N LYS A 123 3.91 10.09 -1.49
CA LYS A 123 5.18 9.36 -1.52
C LYS A 123 6.11 9.80 -0.40
N LEU A 124 6.94 8.87 0.06
CA LEU A 124 8.08 9.15 0.91
C LEU A 124 9.11 10.02 0.18
N ASN A 125 9.75 10.92 0.92
CA ASN A 125 10.90 11.66 0.43
C ASN A 125 12.16 10.77 0.37
N PRO A 126 13.24 11.19 -0.28
CA PRO A 126 14.45 10.37 -0.42
C PRO A 126 15.05 9.90 0.91
N ALA A 127 15.10 10.77 1.92
CA ALA A 127 15.65 10.42 3.24
C ALA A 127 14.79 9.36 3.96
N GLU A 128 13.47 9.46 3.86
CA GLU A 128 12.52 8.47 4.37
C GLU A 128 12.65 7.13 3.64
N LYS A 129 12.85 7.14 2.31
CA LYS A 129 13.09 5.92 1.53
C LYS A 129 14.37 5.21 1.98
N GLU A 130 15.45 5.95 2.25
CA GLU A 130 16.68 5.35 2.79
C GLU A 130 16.49 4.76 4.19
N LYS A 131 15.73 5.45 5.06
CA LYS A 131 15.35 4.89 6.37
C LYS A 131 14.51 3.63 6.22
N LEU A 132 13.56 3.61 5.29
CA LEU A 132 12.72 2.43 5.00
C LEU A 132 13.56 1.27 4.49
N LYS A 133 14.54 1.50 3.60
CA LYS A 133 15.47 0.46 3.13
C LYS A 133 16.23 -0.18 4.30
N LYS A 134 16.79 0.65 5.20
CA LYS A 134 17.52 0.18 6.39
C LYS A 134 16.60 -0.60 7.33
N PHE A 135 15.37 -0.13 7.51
CA PHE A 135 14.37 -0.81 8.32
C PHE A 135 14.07 -2.20 7.75
N ILE A 136 13.72 -2.32 6.47
CA ILE A 136 13.42 -3.62 5.83
C ILE A 136 14.61 -4.56 5.92
N PHE A 137 15.82 -4.07 5.64
CA PHE A 137 17.04 -4.89 5.69
C PHE A 137 17.26 -5.51 7.07
N ARG A 138 17.03 -4.77 8.15
CA ARG A 138 17.15 -5.31 9.52
C ARG A 138 16.12 -6.39 9.82
N TRP A 139 14.93 -6.32 9.21
CA TRP A 139 13.83 -7.24 9.47
C TRP A 139 13.81 -8.46 8.55
N SER A 140 14.43 -8.39 7.36
CA SER A 140 14.53 -9.53 6.44
C SER A 140 15.56 -10.58 6.88
N HIS A 141 16.37 -10.31 7.91
CA HIS A 141 17.40 -11.23 8.44
C HIS A 141 17.01 -11.85 9.80
N GLN A 142 15.77 -11.62 10.27
CA GLN A 142 15.26 -12.14 11.55
C GLN A 142 14.19 -13.24 11.37
N ILE A 143 13.94 -13.66 10.13
CA ILE A 143 13.04 -14.75 9.73
C ILE A 143 13.88 -15.72 8.89
#